data_AF-A0A218WQ51-F1
#
_entry.id   AF-A0A218WQ51-F1
#
_cell.length_a   1.000
_cell.length_b   1.000
_cell.length_c   1.000
_cell.angle_alpha   90.00
_cell.angle_beta   90.00
_cell.angle_gamma   90.00
#
_symmetry.space_group_name_H-M   'P 1'
#
loop_
_entity.id
_entity.type
_entity.pdbx_description
1 polymer ?
#
loop_
_entity_poly.entity_id
_entity_poly.type
_entity_poly.pdbx_seq_one_letter_code
_entity_poly.pdbx_strand_id
1 'polypeptide(L)'
;MFNGPAIEALRARGKGPIAKNPTRVEAVTGFLWMRAMATLERKNNGLTRPSIFTHAVNLRQRMNPPLSGPIGNVLWIAAACYRRSRSHHTGEDVLPSVVGELRGAISKVDSDFVLGLRRDKSLIRSSLEKAIEVGLSEDGADSFLCSSWCRFGFYDTDFGWGRPIWVSNIGLRKSTFLNSILLVDTRSGDGIEAWVTMDEQEMALLQEDPELRAFAYVNPSPLIINTKL
;
A
#
# COMPACT_ATOMS: atom_id res chain seq x y z
N MET A 1 9.17 9.97 -0.22
CA MET A 1 10.10 9.03 0.43
C MET A 1 9.91 9.09 1.94
N PHE A 2 9.75 7.93 2.58
CA PHE A 2 9.69 7.75 4.02
C PHE A 2 11.03 7.18 4.49
N ASN A 3 11.71 7.84 5.44
CA ASN A 3 12.98 7.34 5.98
C ASN A 3 12.75 6.34 7.13
N GLY A 4 13.81 5.68 7.58
CA GLY A 4 13.73 4.70 8.68
C GLY A 4 13.00 5.22 9.93
N PRO A 5 13.39 6.37 10.50
CA PRO A 5 12.71 6.94 11.67
C PRO A 5 11.22 7.22 11.46
N ALA A 6 10.82 7.79 10.31
CA ALA A 6 9.42 8.03 10.01
C ALA A 6 8.63 6.72 9.90
N ILE A 7 9.21 5.69 9.27
CA ILE A 7 8.58 4.37 9.17
C ILE A 7 8.40 3.75 10.55
N GLU A 8 9.39 3.81 11.43
CA GLU A 8 9.27 3.26 12.78
C GLU A 8 8.22 4.00 13.61
N ALA A 9 8.13 5.32 13.47
CA ALA A 9 7.06 6.10 14.09
C ALA A 9 5.66 5.68 13.55
N LEU A 10 5.51 5.49 12.24
CA LEU A 10 4.27 4.98 11.65
C LEU A 10 3.94 3.56 12.10
N ARG A 11 4.94 2.69 12.23
CA ARG A 11 4.76 1.32 12.75
C ARG A 11 4.28 1.33 14.19
N ALA A 12 4.81 2.24 15.03
CA ALA A 12 4.36 2.40 16.40
C ALA A 12 2.93 2.94 16.48
N ARG A 13 2.62 3.97 15.69
CA ARG A 13 1.30 4.61 15.62
C ARG A 13 0.22 3.67 15.06
N GLY A 14 0.55 2.85 14.06
CA GLY A 14 -0.37 1.90 13.44
C GLY A 14 -0.60 0.61 14.23
N LYS A 15 -0.08 0.48 15.46
CA LYS A 15 -0.34 -0.70 16.29
C LYS A 15 -1.80 -0.75 16.70
N GLY A 16 -2.41 -1.92 16.55
CA GLY A 16 -3.78 -2.17 16.97
C GLY A 16 -4.01 -3.62 17.38
N PRO A 17 -5.25 -3.99 17.76
CA PRO A 17 -5.59 -5.34 18.22
C PRO A 17 -5.23 -6.43 17.19
N ILE A 18 -5.46 -6.14 15.91
CA ILE A 18 -5.20 -7.05 14.78
C ILE A 18 -3.72 -7.00 14.38
N ALA A 19 -3.18 -5.79 14.18
CA ALA A 19 -1.80 -5.56 13.77
C ALA A 19 -0.96 -5.10 14.97
N LYS A 20 -0.56 -6.04 15.84
CA LYS A 20 0.27 -5.72 17.03
C LYS A 20 1.67 -5.21 16.66
N ASN A 21 2.20 -5.72 15.55
CA ASN A 21 3.51 -5.38 15.00
C ASN A 21 3.39 -5.15 13.49
N PRO A 22 2.92 -3.98 13.04
CA PRO A 22 2.87 -3.64 11.63
C PRO A 22 4.25 -3.78 10.98
N THR A 23 4.29 -4.30 9.76
CA THR A 23 5.49 -4.27 8.92
C THR A 23 5.71 -2.85 8.38
N ARG A 24 6.92 -2.57 7.87
CA ARG A 24 7.22 -1.29 7.21
C ARG A 24 6.27 -1.00 6.06
N VAL A 25 6.00 -2.02 5.24
CA VAL A 25 5.06 -1.93 4.11
C VAL A 25 3.66 -1.60 4.61
N GLU A 26 3.13 -2.34 5.60
CA GLU A 26 1.79 -2.09 6.12
C GLU A 26 1.63 -0.71 6.77
N ALA A 27 2.65 -0.25 7.50
CA ALA A 27 2.63 1.06 8.12
C ALA A 27 2.58 2.17 7.06
N VAL A 28 3.43 2.08 6.02
CA VAL A 28 3.46 3.06 4.93
C VAL A 28 2.19 2.99 4.07
N THR A 29 1.72 1.79 3.69
CA THR A 29 0.49 1.66 2.90
C THR A 29 -0.74 2.12 3.67
N GLY A 30 -0.86 1.74 4.95
CA GLY A 30 -1.97 2.17 5.79
C GLY A 30 -1.98 3.68 6.00
N PHE A 31 -0.80 4.28 6.20
CA PHE A 31 -0.68 5.73 6.33
C PHE A 31 -1.06 6.45 5.03
N LEU A 32 -0.53 6.01 3.88
CA LEU A 32 -0.88 6.60 2.59
C LEU A 32 -2.36 6.45 2.28
N TRP A 33 -2.94 5.27 2.55
CA TRP A 33 -4.38 5.05 2.38
C TRP A 33 -5.21 5.99 3.24
N MET A 34 -4.85 6.12 4.53
CA MET A 34 -5.48 7.06 5.45
C MET A 34 -5.42 8.51 4.94
N ARG A 35 -4.25 8.98 4.49
CA ARG A 35 -4.09 10.35 3.99
C ARG A 35 -4.82 10.58 2.68
N ALA A 36 -4.84 9.59 1.79
CA ALA A 36 -5.59 9.67 0.54
C ALA A 36 -7.10 9.74 0.80
N MET A 37 -7.64 8.93 1.71
CA MET A 37 -9.06 9.02 2.12
C MET A 37 -9.40 10.40 2.68
N ALA A 38 -8.58 10.93 3.58
CA ALA A 38 -8.78 12.28 4.13
C ALA A 38 -8.73 13.38 3.05
N THR A 39 -7.90 13.17 2.02
CA THR A 39 -7.80 14.09 0.87
C THR A 39 -9.07 14.06 0.01
N LEU A 40 -9.58 12.87 -0.29
CA LEU A 40 -10.81 12.69 -1.07
C LEU A 40 -12.04 13.21 -0.32
N GLU A 41 -12.11 12.99 1.00
CA GLU A 41 -13.15 13.56 1.86
C GLU A 41 -13.14 15.10 1.79
N ARG A 42 -11.97 15.74 1.89
CA ARG A 42 -11.84 17.20 1.75
C ARG A 42 -12.27 17.69 0.36
N LYS A 43 -11.84 17.01 -0.72
CA LYS A 43 -12.23 17.35 -2.10
C LYS A 43 -13.74 17.25 -2.31
N ASN A 44 -14.39 16.28 -1.65
CA ASN A 44 -15.83 16.03 -1.76
C ASN A 44 -16.66 16.75 -0.68
N ASN A 45 -16.20 17.92 -0.20
CA ASN A 45 -16.92 18.75 0.78
C ASN A 45 -17.30 18.01 2.08
N GLY A 46 -16.43 17.12 2.55
CA GLY A 46 -16.65 16.32 3.77
C GLY A 46 -17.48 15.06 3.55
N LEU A 47 -17.87 14.74 2.31
CA LEU A 47 -18.57 13.50 2.01
C LEU A 47 -17.62 12.30 2.17
N THR A 48 -17.86 11.49 3.20
CA THR A 48 -17.13 10.24 3.42
C THR A 48 -17.70 9.11 2.56
N ARG A 49 -16.85 8.47 1.76
CA ARG A 49 -17.19 7.24 1.04
C ARG A 49 -16.49 6.03 1.67
N PRO A 50 -17.01 4.81 1.44
CA PRO A 50 -16.23 3.60 1.63
C PRO A 50 -14.97 3.65 0.78
N SER A 51 -13.89 3.06 1.28
CA SER A 51 -12.68 2.90 0.51
C SER A 51 -12.27 1.43 0.43
N ILE A 52 -11.80 1.04 -0.75
CA ILE A 52 -11.28 -0.29 -1.05
C ILE A 52 -9.79 -0.16 -1.32
N PHE A 53 -8.99 -0.96 -0.63
CA PHE A 53 -7.55 -1.03 -0.87
C PHE A 53 -7.16 -2.43 -1.26
N THR A 54 -6.63 -2.55 -2.47
CA THR A 54 -6.13 -3.81 -3.02
C THR A 54 -4.62 -3.86 -2.93
N HIS A 55 -4.06 -4.99 -2.48
CA HIS A 55 -2.62 -5.17 -2.34
C HIS A 55 -2.18 -6.45 -3.06
N ALA A 56 -1.21 -6.32 -3.96
CA ALA A 56 -0.62 -7.46 -4.66
C ALA A 56 0.27 -8.28 -3.70
N VAL A 57 -0.07 -9.55 -3.52
CA VAL A 57 0.60 -10.48 -2.61
C VAL A 57 1.34 -11.54 -3.41
N ASN A 58 2.64 -11.71 -3.15
CA ASN A 58 3.43 -12.80 -3.71
C ASN A 58 2.97 -14.14 -3.13
N LEU A 59 2.47 -15.03 -3.99
CA LEU A 59 1.97 -16.35 -3.56
C LEU A 59 3.09 -17.38 -3.39
N ARG A 60 4.28 -17.17 -3.98
CA ARG A 60 5.35 -18.18 -4.02
C ARG A 60 5.73 -18.73 -2.64
N GLN A 61 5.90 -17.83 -1.68
CA GLN A 61 6.27 -18.18 -0.30
C GLN A 61 5.08 -18.66 0.55
N ARG A 62 3.87 -18.61 -0.02
CA ARG A 62 2.63 -19.05 0.64
C ARG A 62 2.12 -20.38 0.10
N MET A 63 2.78 -20.92 -0.93
CA MET A 63 2.49 -22.26 -1.44
C MET A 63 3.13 -23.31 -0.54
N ASN A 64 2.54 -24.51 -0.52
CA ASN A 64 3.11 -25.67 0.14
C ASN A 64 3.29 -26.80 -0.88
N PRO A 65 4.53 -27.15 -1.28
CA PRO A 65 5.79 -26.48 -0.91
C PRO A 65 5.93 -25.07 -1.53
N PRO A 66 6.79 -24.19 -0.98
CA PRO A 66 7.07 -22.89 -1.57
C PRO A 66 7.60 -23.01 -3.00
N LEU A 67 7.15 -22.13 -3.89
CA LEU A 67 7.60 -22.12 -5.27
C LEU A 67 8.91 -21.33 -5.43
N SER A 68 9.94 -21.97 -5.95
CA SER A 68 11.21 -21.32 -6.29
C SER A 68 11.19 -20.69 -7.69
N GLY A 69 12.03 -19.67 -7.90
CA GLY A 69 12.30 -19.11 -9.23
C GLY A 69 11.53 -17.81 -9.54
N PRO A 70 12.13 -16.92 -10.34
CA PRO A 70 11.60 -15.56 -10.56
C PRO A 70 10.58 -15.47 -11.71
N ILE A 71 10.43 -16.52 -12.53
CA ILE A 71 9.67 -16.46 -13.78
C ILE A 71 8.17 -16.66 -13.52
N GLY A 72 7.33 -15.91 -14.26
CA GLY A 72 5.88 -16.06 -14.29
C GLY A 72 5.10 -15.24 -13.26
N ASN A 73 3.80 -15.07 -13.49
CA ASN A 73 2.90 -14.38 -12.56
C ASN A 73 2.36 -15.37 -11.52
N VAL A 74 2.80 -15.23 -10.28
CA VAL A 74 2.37 -16.07 -9.14
C VAL A 74 2.04 -15.13 -7.97
N LEU A 75 0.91 -14.44 -8.13
CA LEU A 75 0.43 -13.42 -7.21
C LEU A 75 -1.09 -13.50 -7.04
N TRP A 76 -1.59 -12.91 -5.96
CA TRP A 76 -3.00 -12.68 -5.74
C TRP A 76 -3.24 -11.24 -5.29
N ILE A 77 -4.48 -10.77 -5.38
CA ILE A 77 -4.89 -9.46 -4.88
C ILE A 77 -5.67 -9.65 -3.57
N ALA A 78 -5.09 -9.19 -2.46
CA ALA A 78 -5.82 -9.06 -1.21
C ALA A 78 -6.63 -7.76 -1.23
N ALA A 79 -7.90 -7.79 -0.80
CA ALA A 79 -8.75 -6.61 -0.75
C ALA A 79 -9.17 -6.29 0.70
N ALA A 80 -8.79 -5.11 1.16
CA ALA A 80 -9.26 -4.51 2.40
C ALA A 80 -10.36 -3.49 2.10
N CYS A 81 -11.31 -3.33 3.02
CA CYS A 81 -12.38 -2.34 2.88
C CYS A 81 -12.49 -1.57 4.19
N TYR A 82 -12.46 -0.26 4.11
CA TYR A 82 -12.60 0.62 5.25
C TYR A 82 -13.80 1.55 5.05
N ARG A 83 -14.64 1.64 6.07
CA ARG A 83 -15.74 2.62 6.13
C ARG A 83 -15.62 3.34 7.46
N ARG A 84 -15.45 4.66 7.41
CA ARG A 84 -15.43 5.46 8.63
C ARG A 84 -16.84 5.39 9.26
N SER A 85 -16.93 4.81 10.46
CA SER A 85 -18.19 4.83 11.22
C SER A 85 -18.59 6.26 11.59
N ARG A 86 -19.90 6.55 11.55
CA ARG A 86 -20.46 7.82 12.05
C ARG A 86 -20.25 8.02 13.56
N SER A 87 -19.93 6.94 14.28
CA SER A 87 -19.66 6.96 15.72
C SER A 87 -18.20 7.29 16.07
N HIS A 88 -17.28 7.36 15.09
CA HIS A 88 -15.91 7.78 15.39
C HIS A 88 -15.92 9.24 15.85
N HIS A 89 -15.39 9.47 17.04
CA HIS A 89 -15.24 10.82 17.56
C HIS A 89 -14.28 11.60 16.65
N THR A 90 -14.60 12.87 16.42
CA THR A 90 -13.70 13.83 15.76
C THR A 90 -12.35 13.83 16.48
N GLY A 91 -11.31 13.34 15.83
CA GLY A 91 -9.94 13.28 16.39
C GLY A 91 -9.39 11.87 16.68
N GLU A 92 -10.18 10.80 16.55
CA GLU A 92 -9.65 9.44 16.68
C GLU A 92 -8.70 9.11 15.52
N ASP A 93 -7.50 8.64 15.86
CA ASP A 93 -6.50 8.19 14.90
C ASP A 93 -6.95 6.86 14.28
N VAL A 94 -7.28 6.89 13.00
CA VAL A 94 -7.80 5.72 12.28
C VAL A 94 -6.70 4.81 11.75
N LEU A 95 -5.42 5.20 11.86
CA LEU A 95 -4.31 4.43 11.31
C LEU A 95 -4.26 2.97 11.84
N PRO A 96 -4.42 2.68 13.14
CA PRO A 96 -4.49 1.31 13.65
C PRO A 96 -5.57 0.45 12.98
N SER A 97 -6.74 1.03 12.75
CA SER A 97 -7.88 0.34 12.14
C SER A 97 -7.62 0.06 10.66
N VAL A 98 -7.10 1.05 9.93
CA VAL A 98 -6.73 0.92 8.50
C VAL A 98 -5.63 -0.13 8.32
N VAL A 99 -4.59 -0.10 9.16
CA VAL A 99 -3.52 -1.12 9.15
C VAL A 99 -4.05 -2.50 9.54
N GLY A 100 -5.01 -2.56 10.48
CA GLY A 100 -5.71 -3.78 10.87
C GLY A 100 -6.46 -4.43 9.70
N GLU A 101 -7.23 -3.65 8.94
CA GLU A 101 -7.93 -4.12 7.73
C GLU A 101 -6.95 -4.65 6.67
N LEU A 102 -5.84 -3.94 6.43
CA LEU A 102 -4.78 -4.39 5.53
C LEU A 102 -4.16 -5.72 5.98
N ARG A 103 -3.77 -5.81 7.26
CA ARG A 103 -3.23 -7.04 7.85
C ARG A 103 -4.21 -8.19 7.72
N GLY A 104 -5.48 -7.96 8.05
CA GLY A 104 -6.54 -8.96 7.95
C GLY A 104 -6.73 -9.47 6.53
N ALA A 105 -6.83 -8.57 5.54
CA ALA A 105 -6.97 -8.93 4.14
C ALA A 105 -5.76 -9.71 3.61
N ILE A 106 -4.54 -9.24 3.90
CA ILE A 106 -3.30 -9.89 3.44
C ILE A 106 -3.13 -11.26 4.11
N SER A 107 -3.51 -11.42 5.37
CA SER A 107 -3.33 -12.68 6.12
C SER A 107 -4.26 -13.79 5.61
N LYS A 108 -5.44 -13.45 5.09
CA LYS A 108 -6.37 -14.41 4.46
C LYS A 108 -5.81 -15.07 3.20
N VAL A 109 -4.82 -14.48 2.54
CA VAL A 109 -4.17 -15.06 1.36
C VAL A 109 -3.09 -16.05 1.81
N ASP A 110 -3.42 -17.05 2.60
CA ASP A 110 -2.46 -18.01 3.16
C ASP A 110 -2.30 -19.27 2.28
N SER A 111 -1.63 -20.31 2.79
CA SER A 111 -1.45 -21.57 2.08
C SER A 111 -2.75 -22.30 1.81
N ASP A 112 -3.71 -22.22 2.73
CA ASP A 112 -4.98 -22.91 2.61
C ASP A 112 -5.84 -22.23 1.55
N PHE A 113 -5.81 -20.89 1.49
CA PHE A 113 -6.41 -20.14 0.40
C PHE A 113 -5.82 -20.53 -0.96
N VAL A 114 -4.48 -20.60 -1.08
CA VAL A 114 -3.82 -20.96 -2.34
C VAL A 114 -4.14 -22.40 -2.76
N LEU A 115 -4.19 -23.33 -1.82
CA LEU A 115 -4.60 -24.72 -2.07
C LEU A 115 -6.06 -24.81 -2.48
N GLY A 116 -6.94 -24.05 -1.82
CA GLY A 116 -8.36 -23.93 -2.17
C GLY A 116 -8.53 -23.42 -3.59
N LEU A 117 -7.84 -22.34 -3.95
CA LEU A 117 -7.95 -21.70 -5.28
C LEU A 117 -7.61 -22.66 -6.44
N ARG A 118 -6.71 -23.61 -6.22
CA ARG A 118 -6.37 -24.66 -7.19
C ARG A 118 -7.50 -25.66 -7.41
N ARG A 119 -8.32 -25.90 -6.39
CA ARG A 119 -9.40 -26.90 -6.39
C ARG A 119 -10.73 -26.28 -6.83
N ASP A 120 -11.00 -25.07 -6.36
CA ASP A 120 -12.26 -24.38 -6.61
C ASP A 120 -12.00 -22.93 -7.04
N LYS A 121 -12.34 -22.65 -8.30
CA LYS A 121 -12.24 -21.31 -8.88
C LYS A 121 -13.31 -20.34 -8.37
N SER A 122 -14.37 -20.84 -7.71
CA SER A 122 -15.38 -19.98 -7.08
C SER A 122 -14.76 -19.08 -5.99
N LEU A 123 -13.65 -19.53 -5.39
CA LEU A 123 -12.88 -18.78 -4.40
C LEU A 123 -12.29 -17.47 -4.94
N ILE A 124 -12.11 -17.35 -6.27
CA ILE A 124 -11.74 -16.09 -6.91
C ILE A 124 -12.77 -15.01 -6.57
N ARG A 125 -14.05 -15.31 -6.81
CA ARG A 125 -15.14 -14.37 -6.59
C ARG A 125 -15.37 -14.14 -5.09
N SER A 126 -15.43 -15.20 -4.29
CA SER A 126 -15.72 -15.07 -2.86
C SER A 126 -14.63 -14.29 -2.12
N SER A 127 -13.35 -14.42 -2.52
CA SER A 127 -12.25 -13.67 -1.90
C SER A 127 -12.33 -12.16 -2.12
N LEU A 128 -13.05 -11.72 -3.15
CA LEU A 128 -13.23 -10.32 -3.51
C LEU A 128 -14.67 -9.83 -3.29
N GLU A 129 -15.56 -10.67 -2.76
CA GLU A 129 -16.99 -10.41 -2.69
C GLU A 129 -17.31 -9.13 -1.91
N LYS A 130 -16.71 -8.95 -0.72
CA LYS A 130 -16.86 -7.72 0.08
C LYS A 130 -16.42 -6.47 -0.70
N ALA A 131 -15.32 -6.54 -1.44
CA ALA A 131 -14.83 -5.42 -2.22
C ALA A 131 -15.73 -5.12 -3.43
N ILE A 132 -16.25 -6.16 -4.09
CA ILE A 132 -17.21 -6.03 -5.18
C ILE A 132 -18.50 -5.38 -4.66
N GLU A 133 -19.05 -5.85 -3.54
CA GLU A 133 -20.25 -5.31 -2.92
C GLU A 133 -20.08 -3.82 -2.56
N VAL A 134 -18.97 -3.48 -1.90
CA VAL A 134 -18.66 -2.08 -1.55
C VAL A 134 -18.50 -1.22 -2.81
N GLY A 135 -17.84 -1.72 -3.85
CA GLY A 135 -17.61 -1.00 -5.10
C GLY A 135 -18.88 -0.78 -5.94
N LEU A 136 -19.89 -1.63 -5.77
CA LEU A 136 -21.19 -1.53 -6.44
C LEU A 136 -22.24 -0.76 -5.63
N SER A 137 -21.88 -0.26 -4.44
CA SER A 137 -22.80 0.51 -3.61
C SER A 137 -23.18 1.84 -4.27
N GLU A 138 -24.39 2.33 -3.99
CA GLU A 138 -24.92 3.59 -4.56
C GLU A 138 -24.05 4.81 -4.23
N ASP A 139 -23.39 4.78 -3.07
CA ASP A 139 -22.48 5.84 -2.60
C ASP A 139 -21.17 5.91 -3.43
N GLY A 140 -20.89 4.88 -4.24
CA GLY A 140 -19.59 4.63 -4.85
C GLY A 140 -18.51 4.24 -3.82
N ALA A 141 -17.30 3.94 -4.28
CA ALA A 141 -16.17 3.66 -3.40
C ALA A 141 -14.84 4.19 -3.94
N ASP A 142 -14.03 4.74 -3.05
CA ASP A 142 -12.68 5.19 -3.38
C ASP A 142 -11.74 3.99 -3.44
N SER A 143 -11.19 3.69 -4.63
CA SER A 143 -10.44 2.46 -4.87
C SER A 143 -8.95 2.72 -5.09
N PHE A 144 -8.12 1.98 -4.37
CA PHE A 144 -6.65 2.05 -4.43
C PHE A 144 -6.03 0.69 -4.75
N LEU A 145 -5.00 0.68 -5.59
CA LEU A 145 -4.19 -0.48 -5.88
C LEU A 145 -2.75 -0.27 -5.41
N CYS A 146 -2.24 -1.21 -4.63
CA CYS A 146 -0.87 -1.19 -4.14
C CYS A 146 -0.08 -2.40 -4.61
N SER A 147 1.16 -2.15 -5.03
CA SER A 147 2.18 -3.17 -5.22
C SER A 147 3.44 -2.79 -4.44
N SER A 148 4.25 -3.78 -4.07
CA SER A 148 5.48 -3.58 -3.32
C SER A 148 6.63 -4.34 -3.96
N TRP A 149 7.65 -3.61 -4.37
CA TRP A 149 8.96 -4.12 -4.80
C TRP A 149 9.96 -4.20 -3.64
N CYS A 150 9.52 -3.88 -2.42
CA CYS A 150 10.36 -4.08 -1.25
C CYS A 150 10.81 -5.54 -1.14
N ARG A 151 12.08 -5.76 -0.79
CA ARG A 151 12.77 -7.06 -0.69
C ARG A 151 12.98 -7.79 -2.02
N PHE A 152 12.90 -7.10 -3.16
CA PHE A 152 13.25 -7.69 -4.46
C PHE A 152 14.78 -7.70 -4.71
N GLY A 153 15.58 -7.02 -3.88
CA GLY A 153 17.04 -7.02 -3.99
C GLY A 153 17.59 -6.18 -5.16
N PHE A 154 16.80 -5.24 -5.71
CA PHE A 154 17.25 -4.44 -6.85
C PHE A 154 18.54 -3.65 -6.56
N TYR A 155 18.69 -3.11 -5.35
CA TYR A 155 19.91 -2.39 -4.97
C TYR A 155 21.13 -3.30 -4.71
N ASP A 156 20.94 -4.61 -4.63
CA ASP A 156 22.02 -5.59 -4.49
C ASP A 156 22.54 -6.10 -5.84
N THR A 157 21.89 -5.71 -6.94
CA THR A 157 22.26 -6.15 -8.28
C THR A 157 23.53 -5.44 -8.74
N ASP A 158 24.54 -6.20 -9.19
CA ASP A 158 25.76 -5.69 -9.79
C ASP A 158 26.07 -6.48 -11.06
N PHE A 159 26.13 -5.78 -12.19
CA PHE A 159 26.43 -6.38 -13.50
C PHE A 159 27.93 -6.32 -13.87
N GLY A 160 28.78 -5.89 -12.94
CA GLY A 160 30.23 -5.76 -13.11
C GLY A 160 30.77 -4.33 -13.06
N TRP A 161 29.90 -3.34 -12.81
CA TRP A 161 30.26 -1.91 -12.77
C TRP A 161 29.65 -1.18 -11.56
N GLY A 162 29.24 -1.92 -10.54
CA GLY A 162 28.69 -1.38 -9.31
C GLY A 162 27.16 -1.44 -9.23
N ARG A 163 26.68 -1.16 -8.04
CA ARG A 163 25.25 -1.25 -7.66
C ARG A 163 24.45 -0.01 -8.08
N PRO A 164 23.13 -0.14 -8.32
CA PRO A 164 22.27 0.99 -8.63
C PRO A 164 22.35 2.12 -7.61
N ILE A 165 22.42 3.35 -8.11
CA ILE A 165 22.30 4.56 -7.28
C ILE A 165 20.82 4.82 -6.95
N TRP A 166 19.92 4.47 -7.86
CA TRP A 166 18.48 4.65 -7.71
C TRP A 166 17.71 3.61 -8.54
N VAL A 167 16.60 3.12 -7.99
CA VAL A 167 15.67 2.20 -8.62
C VAL A 167 14.30 2.87 -8.60
N SER A 168 13.70 3.06 -9.77
CA SER A 168 12.44 3.78 -9.94
C SER A 168 11.41 2.98 -10.72
N ASN A 169 10.15 3.36 -10.60
CA ASN A 169 9.14 2.99 -11.58
C ASN A 169 9.30 3.83 -12.86
N ILE A 170 8.65 3.42 -13.94
CA ILE A 170 8.36 4.32 -15.05
C ILE A 170 7.34 5.37 -14.60
N GLY A 171 7.54 6.62 -15.02
CA GLY A 171 6.54 7.67 -14.83
C GLY A 171 5.32 7.40 -15.70
N LEU A 172 4.16 7.15 -15.08
CA LEU A 172 2.89 7.04 -15.80
C LEU A 172 2.38 8.45 -16.11
N ARG A 173 2.54 8.90 -17.37
CA ARG A 173 2.06 10.21 -17.85
C ARG A 173 0.62 10.19 -18.39
N LYS A 174 -0.08 9.05 -18.27
CA LYS A 174 -1.45 8.89 -18.76
C LYS A 174 -2.41 8.72 -17.59
N SER A 175 -3.65 9.19 -17.79
CA SER A 175 -4.76 8.93 -16.88
C SER A 175 -4.79 7.44 -16.52
N THR A 176 -4.54 7.15 -15.25
CA THR A 176 -4.66 5.80 -14.71
C THR A 176 -6.11 5.57 -14.31
N PHE A 177 -6.64 4.39 -14.67
CA PHE A 177 -8.00 3.99 -14.32
C PHE A 177 -8.24 3.90 -12.80
N LEU A 178 -7.19 3.75 -11.98
CA LEU A 178 -7.27 3.63 -10.53
C LEU A 178 -6.14 4.42 -9.84
N ASN A 179 -6.40 4.88 -8.62
CA ASN A 179 -5.37 5.40 -7.73
C ASN A 179 -4.38 4.27 -7.41
N SER A 180 -3.10 4.49 -7.67
CA SER A 180 -2.08 3.44 -7.55
C SER A 180 -0.90 3.86 -6.68
N ILE A 181 -0.36 2.89 -5.94
CA ILE A 181 0.79 3.05 -5.06
C ILE A 181 1.79 1.93 -5.39
N LEU A 182 3.02 2.30 -5.73
CA LEU A 182 4.14 1.36 -5.80
C LEU A 182 5.16 1.70 -4.72
N LEU A 183 5.50 0.72 -3.89
CA LEU A 183 6.53 0.86 -2.87
C LEU A 183 7.85 0.23 -3.35
N VAL A 184 8.94 0.96 -3.18
CA VAL A 184 10.30 0.52 -3.50
C VAL A 184 11.19 0.79 -2.29
N ASP A 185 12.08 -0.14 -1.93
CA ASP A 185 13.06 0.14 -0.88
C ASP A 185 13.97 1.30 -1.29
N THR A 186 14.47 2.06 -0.32
CA THR A 186 15.57 3.00 -0.56
C THR A 186 16.91 2.27 -0.61
N ARG A 187 17.93 2.92 -1.18
CA ARG A 187 19.30 2.37 -1.25
C ARG A 187 19.89 2.04 0.11
N SER A 188 19.61 2.83 1.15
CA SER A 188 20.04 2.59 2.53
C SER A 188 19.37 1.38 3.18
N GLY A 189 18.30 0.84 2.57
CA GLY A 189 17.61 -0.36 3.01
C GLY A 189 16.65 -0.16 4.19
N ASP A 190 16.64 1.01 4.82
CA ASP A 190 15.79 1.34 5.97
C ASP A 190 14.53 2.14 5.60
N GLY A 191 14.59 2.96 4.55
CA GLY A 191 13.48 3.76 4.03
C GLY A 191 12.70 3.12 2.88
N ILE A 192 11.56 3.73 2.52
CA ILE A 192 10.67 3.35 1.41
C ILE A 192 10.37 4.57 0.53
N GLU A 193 10.56 4.43 -0.77
CA GLU A 193 10.00 5.34 -1.78
C GLU A 193 8.61 4.86 -2.20
N ALA A 194 7.62 5.73 -2.02
CA ALA A 194 6.26 5.49 -2.47
C ALA A 194 5.98 6.31 -3.72
N TRP A 195 5.68 5.64 -4.82
CA TRP A 195 5.27 6.20 -6.09
C TRP A 195 3.74 6.18 -6.14
N VAL A 196 3.14 7.35 -5.95
CA VAL A 196 1.67 7.50 -5.86
C VAL A 196 1.17 8.16 -7.14
N THR A 197 0.17 7.54 -7.78
CA THR A 197 -0.53 8.09 -8.95
C THR A 197 -2.00 8.26 -8.61
N MET A 198 -2.52 9.48 -8.76
CA MET A 198 -3.92 9.84 -8.54
C MET A 198 -4.34 10.91 -9.55
N ASP A 199 -5.62 11.30 -9.56
CA ASP A 199 -6.09 12.49 -10.26
C ASP A 199 -5.25 13.73 -9.88
N GLU A 200 -5.04 14.64 -10.83
CA GLU A 200 -4.13 15.77 -10.66
C GLU A 200 -4.56 16.68 -9.50
N GLN A 201 -5.86 16.97 -9.38
CA GLN A 201 -6.38 17.81 -8.31
C GLN A 201 -6.27 17.12 -6.95
N GLU A 202 -6.50 15.81 -6.90
CA GLU A 202 -6.36 15.01 -5.67
C GLU A 202 -4.90 14.91 -5.23
N MET A 203 -3.99 14.72 -6.18
CA MET A 203 -2.56 14.66 -5.91
C MET A 203 -2.05 16.00 -5.39
N ALA A 204 -2.49 17.12 -5.96
CA ALA A 204 -2.11 18.45 -5.48
C ALA A 204 -2.50 18.64 -3.99
N LEU A 205 -3.74 18.26 -3.63
CA LEU A 205 -4.21 18.31 -2.25
C LEU A 205 -3.43 17.35 -1.33
N LEU A 206 -3.13 16.13 -1.80
CA LEU A 206 -2.36 15.16 -1.03
C LEU A 206 -0.93 15.65 -0.78
N GLN A 207 -0.30 16.26 -1.78
CA GLN A 207 1.06 16.82 -1.67
C GLN A 207 1.15 17.99 -0.70
N GLU A 208 0.06 18.70 -0.45
CA GLU A 208 -0.05 19.78 0.53
C GLU A 208 -0.42 19.30 1.93
N ASP A 209 -0.77 18.03 2.08
CA ASP A 209 -1.22 17.50 3.35
C ASP A 209 -0.11 17.59 4.42
N PRO A 210 -0.35 18.32 5.53
CA PRO A 210 0.69 18.60 6.51
C PRO A 210 1.14 17.35 7.26
N GLU A 211 0.23 16.39 7.45
CA GLU A 211 0.56 15.12 8.11
C GLU A 211 1.40 14.24 7.20
N LEU A 212 1.10 14.17 5.89
CA LEU A 212 1.98 13.49 4.94
C LEU A 212 3.38 14.11 4.95
N ARG A 213 3.48 15.44 4.91
CA ARG A 213 4.77 16.16 4.91
C ARG A 213 5.56 15.96 6.21
N ALA A 214 4.90 15.66 7.32
CA ALA A 214 5.58 15.36 8.59
C ALA A 214 6.31 14.01 8.57
N PHE A 215 5.85 13.05 7.75
CA PHE A 215 6.42 11.70 7.68
C PHE A 215 7.16 11.39 6.37
N ALA A 216 6.97 12.20 5.33
CA ALA A 216 7.53 11.96 4.01
C ALA A 216 8.13 13.21 3.37
N TYR A 217 9.28 13.01 2.73
CA TYR A 217 9.79 13.96 1.74
C TYR A 217 9.01 13.79 0.44
N VAL A 218 8.32 14.83 0.00
CA VAL A 218 7.55 14.85 -1.25
C VAL A 218 8.46 15.20 -2.41
N ASN A 219 8.49 14.36 -3.44
CA ASN A 219 9.33 14.50 -4.65
C ASN A 219 10.79 14.91 -4.39
N PRO A 220 11.52 14.25 -3.46
CA PRO A 220 12.91 14.58 -3.21
C PRO A 220 13.80 14.12 -4.37
N SER A 221 14.92 14.81 -4.57
CA SER A 221 15.92 14.35 -5.54
C SER A 221 16.60 13.06 -5.06
N PRO A 222 16.67 12.01 -5.90
CA PRO A 222 17.35 10.76 -5.54
C PRO A 222 18.87 10.94 -5.36
N LEU A 223 19.44 12.05 -5.85
CA LEU A 223 20.87 12.36 -5.72
C LEU A 223 21.21 13.02 -4.36
N ILE A 224 20.26 13.77 -3.79
CA ILE A 224 20.46 14.52 -2.54
C ILE A 224 20.31 13.59 -1.32
N ILE A 225 19.47 12.56 -1.42
CA ILE A 225 19.27 11.60 -0.32
C ILE A 225 20.51 10.70 -0.14
N ASN A 226 21.24 10.41 -1.23
CA ASN A 226 22.41 9.54 -1.22
C ASN A 226 23.71 10.21 -0.74
N THR A 227 23.74 11.53 -0.53
CA THR A 227 24.97 12.28 -0.16
C THR A 227 25.14 12.49 1.35
N LYS A 228 24.22 11.98 2.17
CA LYS A 228 24.31 11.99 3.65
C LYS A 228 24.67 10.62 4.26
N LEU A 229 25.22 9.71 3.46
CA LEU A 229 25.76 8.41 3.89
C LEU A 229 27.28 8.47 3.96
#